data_AF-A0A1L7NBK5-F1
#
_entry.id   AF-A0A1L7NBK5-F1
#
_cell.length_a   1.000
_cell.length_b   1.000
_cell.length_c   1.000
_cell.angle_alpha   90.00
_cell.angle_beta   90.00
_cell.angle_gamma   90.00
#
_symmetry.space_group_name_H-M   'P 1'
#
loop_
_entity.id
_entity.type
_entity.pdbx_description
1 polymer ?
#
loop_
_entity_poly.entity_id
_entity_poly.type
_entity_poly.pdbx_seq_one_letter_code
_entity_poly.pdbx_strand_id
1 'polypeptide(L)'
;MRVWLKRQDQDTTDAFVEAVRQLPEVVECHVMAGDCDLLLQVVAADLEAYRRFQIKHLTSLSVVQNVKTEVPMEKIKLTTELPV
;
A
#
# COMPACT_ATOMS: atom_id res chain seq x y z
N MET A 1 0.97 -1.11 5.04
CA MET A 1 -0.49 -1.01 4.85
C MET A 1 -0.96 -2.15 3.99
N ARG A 2 -1.97 -2.90 4.44
CA ARG A 2 -2.53 -4.05 3.73
C ARG A 2 -3.82 -3.62 3.02
N VAL A 3 -3.98 -4.02 1.77
CA VAL A 3 -5.12 -3.66 0.92
C VAL A 3 -5.76 -4.93 0.38
N TRP A 4 -7.09 -4.97 0.46
CA TRP A 4 -7.94 -5.98 -0.16
C TRP A 4 -8.71 -5.32 -1.30
N LEU A 5 -8.71 -5.96 -2.46
CA LEU A 5 -9.45 -5.53 -3.63
C LEU A 5 -10.85 -6.17 -3.64
N LYS A 6 -11.81 -5.52 -4.29
CA LYS A 6 -13.16 -6.06 -4.43
C LYS A 6 -13.21 -7.29 -5.31
N ARG A 7 -12.29 -7.38 -6.27
CA ARG A 7 -12.09 -8.52 -7.14
C ARG A 7 -10.60 -8.73 -7.33
N GLN A 8 -10.18 -9.99 -7.27
CA GLN A 8 -8.80 -10.42 -7.46
C GLN A 8 -8.59 -10.85 -8.92
N ASP A 9 -9.07 -10.03 -9.85
CA ASP A 9 -8.83 -10.20 -11.28
C ASP A 9 -7.64 -9.32 -11.74
N GLN A 10 -7.08 -9.68 -12.88
CA GLN A 10 -5.88 -9.02 -13.42
C GLN A 10 -6.13 -7.54 -13.68
N ASP A 11 -7.26 -7.20 -14.31
CA ASP A 11 -7.61 -5.81 -14.66
C ASP A 11 -7.73 -4.92 -13.40
N THR A 12 -8.36 -5.45 -12.35
CA THR A 12 -8.56 -4.73 -11.08
C THR A 12 -7.24 -4.52 -10.35
N THR A 13 -6.37 -5.54 -10.37
CA THR A 13 -5.04 -5.48 -9.76
C THR A 13 -4.14 -4.49 -10.50
N ASP A 14 -4.10 -4.56 -11.83
CA ASP A 14 -3.26 -3.71 -12.67
C ASP A 14 -3.71 -2.24 -12.58
N ALA A 15 -5.02 -1.98 -12.58
CA ALA A 15 -5.55 -0.63 -12.38
C ALA A 15 -5.14 -0.03 -11.02
N PHE A 16 -5.13 -0.84 -9.96
CA PHE A 16 -4.67 -0.40 -8.65
C PHE A 16 -3.15 -0.16 -8.64
N VAL A 17 -2.36 -1.08 -9.20
CA VAL A 17 -0.90 -0.96 -9.27
C VAL A 17 -0.50 0.30 -10.04
N GLU A 18 -1.12 0.58 -11.19
CA GLU A 18 -0.81 1.79 -11.96
C GLU A 18 -1.21 3.08 -11.24
N ALA A 19 -2.35 3.08 -10.54
CA ALA A 19 -2.72 4.22 -9.71
C ALA A 19 -1.69 4.46 -8.59
N VAL A 20 -1.20 3.39 -7.96
CA VAL A 20 -0.23 3.46 -6.86
C VAL A 20 1.18 3.84 -7.33
N ARG A 21 1.61 3.39 -8.51
CA ARG A 21 2.92 3.74 -9.10
C ARG A 21 3.12 5.25 -9.27
N GLN A 22 2.04 6.00 -9.43
CA GLN A 22 2.08 7.46 -9.60
C GLN A 22 2.16 8.21 -8.26
N LEU A 23 2.08 7.52 -7.12
CA LEU A 23 2.03 8.13 -5.80
C LEU A 23 3.42 8.15 -5.16
N PRO A 24 4.04 9.34 -4.99
CA PRO A 24 5.39 9.44 -4.43
C PRO A 24 5.46 9.00 -2.96
N GLU A 25 4.34 9.02 -2.23
CA GLU A 25 4.28 8.56 -0.85
C GLU A 25 4.45 7.04 -0.74
N VAL A 26 4.21 6.28 -1.82
CA VAL A 26 4.33 4.82 -1.82
C VAL A 26 5.75 4.44 -2.24
N VAL A 27 6.55 4.01 -1.26
CA VAL A 27 7.96 3.65 -1.47
C VAL A 27 8.14 2.18 -1.83
N GLU A 28 7.20 1.32 -1.44
CA GLU A 28 7.17 -0.09 -1.85
C GLU A 28 5.74 -0.57 -2.02
N CYS A 29 5.53 -1.47 -2.97
CA CYS A 29 4.26 -2.13 -3.22
C CYS A 29 4.52 -3.59 -3.61
N HIS A 30 3.92 -4.52 -2.86
CA HIS A 30 4.10 -5.95 -3.04
C HIS A 30 2.74 -6.61 -3.27
N VAL A 31 2.64 -7.43 -4.31
CA VAL A 31 1.49 -8.34 -4.49
C VAL A 31 1.70 -9.53 -3.55
N MET A 32 0.65 -9.86 -2.81
CA MET A 32 0.70 -10.84 -1.74
C MET A 32 -0.19 -12.03 -2.13
N ALA A 33 0.34 -13.25 -2.01
CA ALA A 33 -0.40 -14.49 -2.31
C ALA A 33 -1.23 -15.00 -1.10
N GLY A 34 -1.45 -14.17 -0.09
CA GLY A 34 -1.92 -14.59 1.24
C GLY A 34 -3.05 -13.72 1.79
N ASP A 35 -2.96 -13.32 3.06
CA ASP A 35 -4.04 -12.66 3.82
C ASP A 35 -4.60 -11.38 3.20
N CYS A 36 -3.88 -10.71 2.32
CA CYS A 36 -4.29 -9.52 1.58
C CYS A 36 -3.82 -9.63 0.15
N ASP A 37 -4.37 -8.81 -0.76
CA ASP A 37 -3.94 -8.79 -2.16
C ASP A 37 -2.64 -8.00 -2.33
N LEU A 38 -2.49 -6.90 -1.60
CA LEU A 38 -1.39 -5.97 -1.75
C LEU A 38 -0.88 -5.44 -0.39
N LEU A 39 0.44 -5.31 -0.28
CA LEU A 39 1.13 -4.69 0.85
C LEU A 39 1.90 -3.46 0.36
N LEU A 40 1.52 -2.29 0.88
CA LEU A 40 2.14 -1.01 0.55
C LEU A 40 2.94 -0.48 1.72
N GLN A 41 4.15 -0.01 1.46
CA GLN A 41 4.93 0.80 2.38
C GLN A 41 4.76 2.27 1.99
N VAL A 42 4.20 3.06 2.89
CA VAL A 42 3.86 4.47 2.64
C VAL A 42 4.62 5.35 3.63
N VAL A 43 5.26 6.40 3.13
CA VAL A 43 5.96 7.41 3.93
C VAL A 43 5.21 8.73 3.82
N ALA A 44 4.88 9.32 4.97
CA ALA A 44 4.23 10.62 5.07
C ALA A 44 4.92 11.46 6.14
N ALA A 45 4.82 12.79 6.02
CA ALA A 45 5.44 13.72 6.96
C ALA A 45 4.85 13.64 8.38
N ASP A 46 3.54 13.37 8.47
CA ASP A 46 2.80 13.25 9.72
C ASP A 46 1.52 12.41 9.51
N LEU A 47 0.79 12.16 10.60
CA LEU A 47 -0.44 11.37 10.57
C LEU A 47 -1.57 12.04 9.77
N GLU A 48 -1.57 13.38 9.70
CA GLU A 48 -2.58 14.11 8.94
C GLU A 48 -2.33 14.00 7.43
N ALA A 49 -1.08 14.12 7.00
CA ALA A 49 -0.64 13.85 5.64
C ALA A 49 -0.96 12.42 5.24
N TYR A 50 -0.70 11.45 6.11
CA TYR A 50 -1.11 10.06 5.90
C TYR A 50 -2.62 9.92 5.72
N ARG A 51 -3.42 10.54 6.60
CA ARG A 51 -4.88 10.46 6.53
C ARG A 51 -5.42 11.07 5.25
N ARG A 52 -4.87 12.21 4.81
CA ARG A 52 -5.19 12.84 3.52
C ARG A 52 -4.85 11.91 2.36
N PHE A 53 -3.68 11.29 2.38
CA PHE A 53 -3.27 10.30 1.37
C PHE A 53 -4.27 9.13 1.30
N GLN A 54 -4.60 8.53 2.45
CA GLN A 54 -5.51 7.39 2.53
C GLN A 54 -6.90 7.73 1.94
N ILE A 55 -7.49 8.85 2.35
CA ILE A 55 -8.82 9.27 1.88
C ILE A 55 -8.78 9.62 0.38
N LYS A 56 -7.77 10.39 -0.03
CA LYS A 56 -7.68 10.91 -1.40
C LYS A 56 -7.39 9.83 -2.42
N HIS A 57 -6.56 8.84 -2.09
CA HIS A 57 -6.05 7.88 -3.06
C HIS A 57 -6.59 6.46 -2.87
N LEU A 58 -6.90 6.01 -1.66
CA LEU A 58 -7.33 4.62 -1.45
C LEU A 58 -8.84 4.51 -1.35
N THR A 59 -9.48 5.41 -0.59
CA THR A 59 -10.95 5.40 -0.43
C THR A 59 -11.67 5.86 -1.69
N SER A 60 -11.00 6.64 -2.55
CA SER A 60 -11.55 7.09 -3.84
C SER A 60 -11.49 6.01 -4.93
N LEU A 61 -10.62 5.01 -4.78
CA LEU A 61 -10.49 3.91 -5.74
C LEU A 61 -11.64 2.92 -5.55
N SER A 62 -12.51 2.83 -6.55
CA SER A 62 -13.67 1.94 -6.55
C SER A 62 -13.31 0.45 -6.44
N VAL A 63 -12.06 0.10 -6.78
CA VAL A 63 -11.51 -1.26 -6.75
C VAL A 63 -11.11 -1.75 -5.36
N VAL A 64 -10.93 -0.85 -4.40
CA VAL A 64 -10.52 -1.18 -3.03
C VAL A 64 -11.72 -1.65 -2.21
N GLN A 65 -11.62 -2.83 -1.59
CA GLN A 65 -12.61 -3.36 -0.67
C GLN A 65 -12.32 -2.94 0.77
N ASN A 66 -11.08 -3.12 1.22
CA ASN A 66 -10.69 -2.83 2.58
C ASN A 66 -9.23 -2.40 2.67
N VAL A 67 -8.91 -1.60 3.68
CA VAL A 67 -7.55 -1.13 3.95
C VAL A 67 -7.28 -1.24 5.44
N LYS A 68 -6.21 -1.95 5.80
CA LYS A 68 -5.70 -2.03 7.16
C LYS A 68 -4.36 -1.32 7.24
N THR A 69 -4.31 -0.30 8.10
CA THR A 69 -3.07 0.44 8.38
C THR A 69 -2.36 -0.18 9.57
N GLU A 70 -1.08 -0.45 9.41
CA GLU A 70 -0.21 -0.90 10.49
C GLU A 70 0.95 0.09 10.55
N VAL A 71 1.07 0.79 11.69
CA VAL A 71 2.12 1.79 11.90
C VAL A 71 3.18 1.15 12.79
N PRO A 72 4.44 1.01 12.31
CA PRO A 72 5.50 0.47 13.14
C PRO A 72 5.81 1.42 14.28
N MET A 73 5.87 0.91 15.51
CA MET A 73 6.25 1.71 16.68
C MET A 73 7.76 1.96 16.73
N GLU A 74 8.56 1.00 16.26
CA GLU A 74 10.01 1.07 16.23
C GLU A 74 10.52 0.36 14.97
N LYS A 75 11.57 0.92 14.35
CA LYS A 75 12.28 0.31 13.23
C LYS A 75 13.57 -0.32 13.75
N ILE A 76 13.56 -1.64 13.91
CA ILE A 76 14.70 -2.39 14.48
C ILE A 76 15.83 -2.56 13.46
N LYS A 77 15.51 -2.83 12.18
CA LYS A 77 16.50 -3.05 11.12
C LYS A 77 15.93 -2.65 9.76
N LEU A 78 16.76 -2.03 8.92
CA LEU A 78 16.50 -1.78 7.50
C LEU A 78 17.84 -1.91 6.78
N THR A 79 17.96 -2.90 5.90
CA THR A 79 19.15 -3.09 5.05
C THR A 79 18.71 -3.49 3.65
N THR A 80 19.46 -3.03 2.66
CA THR A 80 19.34 -3.44 1.26
C THR A 80 20.39 -4.48 0.88
N GLU A 81 21.26 -4.87 1.81
CA GLU A 81 22.27 -5.90 1.59
C GLU A 81 21.62 -7.28 1.49
N LEU A 82 21.91 -7.98 0.40
CA LEU A 82 21.54 -9.37 0.22
C LEU A 82 22.64 -10.26 0.83
N PRO A 83 22.29 -11.34 1.54
CA PRO A 83 23.25 -12.30 2.08
C PRO A 83 23.71 -13.24 0.95
N VAL A 84 24.53 -12.74 0.03
CA VAL A 84 25.05 -13.50 -1.13
C VAL A 84 26.52 -13.22 -1.39
#